data_AF-A0AAP7WDD0-F1
#
_entry.id   AF-A0AAP7WDD0-F1
#
_cell.length_a   1.000
_cell.length_b   1.000
_cell.length_c   1.000
_cell.angle_alpha   90.00
_cell.angle_beta   90.00
_cell.angle_gamma   90.00
#
_symmetry.space_group_name_H-M   'P 1'
#
loop_
_entity.id
_entity.type
_entity.pdbx_description
1 polymer ?
#
loop_
_entity_poly.entity_id
_entity_poly.type
_entity_poly.pdbx_seq_one_letter_code
_entity_poly.pdbx_strand_id
1 'polypeptide(L)'
;MLVWEDQEYYVTNEPAKAEEVGRKFGEVTKKIETSKKPTKDSESNILEEKTEVFEMIFEEEDKRLPILVKEPHSEECREVRPMLK
;
A
#
# COMPACT_ATOMS: atom_id res chain seq x y z
N MET A 1 2.28 0.88 8.64
CA MET A 1 0.85 0.80 8.34
C MET A 1 0.52 1.88 7.34
N LEU A 2 -0.41 1.61 6.44
CA LEU A 2 -0.95 2.56 5.47
C LEU A 2 -2.46 2.63 5.68
N VAL A 3 -3.04 3.82 5.60
CA VAL A 3 -4.50 3.98 5.47
C VAL A 3 -4.80 4.43 4.04
N TRP A 4 -5.63 3.66 3.35
CA TRP A 4 -6.02 3.93 1.96
C TRP A 4 -7.51 3.63 1.77
N GLU A 5 -8.27 4.59 1.25
CA GLU A 5 -9.74 4.59 1.11
C GLU A 5 -10.48 4.07 2.37
N ASP A 6 -10.16 4.66 3.52
CA ASP A 6 -10.72 4.29 4.84
C ASP A 6 -10.45 2.83 5.29
N GLN A 7 -9.55 2.12 4.60
CA GLN A 7 -9.08 0.78 4.94
C GLN A 7 -7.63 0.83 5.47
N GLU A 8 -7.38 0.08 6.55
CA GLU A 8 -6.04 -0.05 7.14
C GLU A 8 -5.30 -1.23 6.48
N TYR A 9 -4.04 -1.01 6.12
CA TYR A 9 -3.15 -2.00 5.50
C TYR A 9 -1.86 -2.14 6.31
N TYR A 10 -1.41 -3.38 6.50
CA TYR A 10 -0.05 -3.64 6.98
C TYR A 10 0.90 -3.82 5.80
N VAL A 11 2.08 -3.23 5.93
CA VAL A 11 3.13 -3.31 4.93
C VAL A 11 3.83 -4.65 5.09
N THR A 12 3.93 -5.43 4.02
CA THR A 12 4.68 -6.69 4.01
C THR A 12 6.05 -6.49 3.37
N ASN A 13 6.93 -7.49 3.51
CA ASN A 13 8.19 -7.56 2.77
C ASN A 13 8.07 -8.46 1.53
N GLU A 14 6.85 -8.87 1.16
CA GLU A 14 6.61 -9.74 0.02
C GLU A 14 6.69 -8.91 -1.27
N PRO A 15 7.60 -9.25 -2.19
CA PRO A 15 7.69 -8.57 -3.48
C PRO A 15 6.54 -9.00 -4.38
N ALA A 16 6.03 -8.08 -5.19
CA ALA A 16 5.01 -8.36 -6.20
C ALA A 16 5.67 -8.59 -7.56
N LYS A 17 5.09 -9.50 -8.35
CA LYS A 17 5.52 -9.74 -9.73
C LYS A 17 5.03 -8.62 -10.62
N ALA A 18 5.78 -8.35 -11.70
CA ALA A 18 5.41 -7.31 -12.66
C ALA A 18 4.04 -7.52 -13.32
N GLU A 19 3.60 -8.78 -13.49
CA GLU A 19 2.30 -9.14 -14.04
C GLU A 19 1.13 -8.86 -13.08
N GLU A 20 1.41 -8.76 -11.78
CA GLU A 20 0.42 -8.48 -10.73
C GLU A 20 0.22 -6.96 -10.54
N VAL A 21 1.08 -6.12 -11.13
CA VAL A 21 1.01 -4.66 -10.99
C VAL A 21 -0.03 -4.09 -11.94
N GLY A 22 -1.13 -3.60 -11.37
CA GLY A 22 -2.22 -2.94 -12.09
C GLY A 22 -2.08 -1.43 -12.20
N ARG A 23 -3.22 -0.75 -12.33
CA ARG A 23 -3.25 0.72 -12.44
C ARG A 23 -2.75 1.36 -11.15
N LYS A 24 -2.12 2.53 -11.29
CA LYS A 24 -1.78 3.39 -10.15
C LYS A 24 -3.06 4.01 -9.58
N PHE A 25 -3.29 3.83 -8.28
CA PHE A 25 -4.35 4.50 -7.53
C PHE A 25 -3.95 5.90 -7.09
N GLY A 26 -2.70 6.07 -6.66
CA GLY A 26 -2.20 7.36 -6.17
C GLY A 26 -0.86 7.22 -5.48
N GLU A 27 -0.62 8.06 -4.47
CA GLU A 27 0.61 8.06 -3.70
C GLU A 27 0.37 8.44 -2.24
N VAL A 28 1.25 7.97 -1.36
CA VAL A 28 1.30 8.39 0.04
C VAL A 28 1.65 9.87 0.09
N THR A 29 0.76 10.67 0.68
CA THR A 29 0.91 12.12 0.73
C THR A 29 1.59 12.60 2.00
N LYS A 30 1.62 11.76 3.05
CA LYS A 30 2.16 12.16 4.34
C LYS A 30 2.71 10.98 5.14
N LYS A 31 4.00 11.10 5.51
CA LYS A 31 4.62 10.23 6.50
C LYS A 31 4.47 10.83 7.89
N ILE A 32 3.91 10.05 8.81
CA ILE A 32 3.81 10.41 10.23
C ILE A 32 4.86 9.67 11.07
N GLU A 33 4.96 10.04 12.35
CA GLU A 33 5.87 9.39 13.29
C GLU A 33 5.58 7.89 13.41
N THR A 34 6.63 7.06 13.39
CA THR A 34 6.51 5.59 13.44
C THR A 34 5.75 5.06 14.64
N SER A 35 5.82 5.76 15.79
CA SER A 35 5.09 5.41 17.02
C SER A 35 3.59 5.73 16.98
N LYS A 36 3.13 6.53 16.00
CA LYS A 36 1.73 6.93 15.85
C LYS A 36 1.03 6.03 14.83
N LYS A 37 -0.25 5.75 15.10
CA LYS A 37 -1.12 5.04 14.17
C LYS A 37 -1.66 6.05 13.13
N PRO A 38 -1.52 5.81 11.82
CA PRO A 38 -2.17 6.65 10.81
C PRO A 38 -3.68 6.51 10.89
N THR A 39 -4.39 7.61 10.68
CA THR A 39 -5.86 7.68 10.84
C THR A 39 -6.57 8.33 9.68
N LYS A 40 -5.82 8.93 8.74
CA LYS A 40 -6.36 9.59 7.56
C LYS A 40 -5.87 8.89 6.31
N ASP A 41 -6.67 9.00 5.26
CA ASP A 41 -6.31 8.50 3.95
C ASP A 41 -4.94 9.01 3.49
N SER A 42 -4.21 8.15 2.79
CA SER A 42 -2.86 8.42 2.26
C SER A 42 -1.80 8.73 3.32
N GLU A 43 -2.08 8.48 4.61
CA GLU A 43 -1.07 8.56 5.68
C GLU A 43 -0.38 7.20 5.89
N SER A 44 0.93 7.25 6.12
CA SER A 44 1.70 6.09 6.56
C SER A 44 2.63 6.43 7.72
N ASN A 45 2.84 5.49 8.63
CA ASN A 45 3.89 5.58 9.66
C ASN A 45 5.13 4.74 9.32
N ILE A 46 5.15 4.10 8.15
CA ILE A 46 6.27 3.25 7.66
C ILE A 46 6.76 3.77 6.31
N LEU A 47 5.86 3.85 5.32
CA LEU A 47 6.18 4.20 3.94
C LEU A 47 6.57 5.68 3.82
N GLU A 48 7.44 5.97 2.86
CA GLU A 48 7.84 7.34 2.53
C GLU A 48 6.76 8.12 1.78
N GLU A 49 6.79 9.45 1.90
CA GLU A 49 5.98 10.32 1.04
C GLU A 49 6.34 10.06 -0.43
N LYS A 50 5.34 10.17 -1.33
CA LYS A 50 5.42 9.81 -2.75
C LYS A 50 5.57 8.32 -3.04
N THR A 51 5.47 7.46 -2.04
CA THR A 51 5.31 6.01 -2.28
C THR A 51 4.06 5.80 -3.12
N GLU A 52 4.24 5.22 -4.29
CA GLU A 52 3.16 4.98 -5.25
C GLU A 52 2.32 3.79 -4.79
N VAL A 53 1.01 3.88 -4.97
CA VAL A 53 0.04 2.84 -4.61
C VAL A 53 -0.64 2.33 -5.88
N PHE A 54 -0.70 1.02 -6.07
CA PHE A 54 -1.24 0.37 -7.25
C PHE A 54 -2.29 -0.69 -6.87
N GLU A 55 -3.20 -0.92 -7.82
CA GLU A 55 -4.07 -2.08 -7.83
C GLU A 55 -3.26 -3.35 -8.01
N MET A 56 -3.61 -4.42 -7.30
CA MET A 56 -3.08 -5.75 -7.59
C MET A 56 -4.03 -6.47 -8.55
N ILE A 57 -3.52 -6.92 -9.69
CA ILE A 57 -4.27 -7.74 -10.64
C ILE A 57 -4.27 -9.18 -10.10
N PHE A 58 -5.46 -9.70 -9.79
CA PHE A 58 -5.68 -11.08 -9.40
C PHE A 58 -6.68 -11.77 -10.34
N GLU A 59 -6.54 -13.09 -10.47
CA GLU A 59 -7.52 -13.92 -11.18
C GLU A 59 -8.83 -14.12 -10.39
N GLU A 60 -8.82 -13.88 -9.07
CA GLU A 60 -9.99 -14.03 -8.19
C GLU A 60 -10.52 -12.69 -7.66
N GLU A 61 -11.84 -12.47 -7.77
CA GLU A 61 -12.57 -11.30 -7.26
C GLU A 61 -12.88 -11.43 -5.76
N ASP A 62 -11.85 -11.40 -4.89
CA ASP A 62 -12.12 -11.15 -3.47
C ASP A 62 -12.33 -9.64 -3.24
N LYS A 63 -13.19 -9.26 -2.28
CA LYS A 63 -13.51 -7.84 -2.00
C LYS A 63 -12.44 -7.14 -1.18
N ARG A 64 -11.46 -7.87 -0.63
CA ARG A 64 -10.38 -7.34 0.20
C ARG A 64 -9.03 -7.68 -0.41
N LEU A 65 -8.82 -7.19 -1.63
CA LEU A 65 -7.57 -7.43 -2.32
C LEU A 65 -6.42 -6.69 -1.63
N PRO A 66 -5.23 -7.32 -1.55
CA PRO A 66 -4.00 -6.60 -1.35
C PRO A 66 -3.87 -5.45 -2.37
N ILE A 67 -3.16 -4.41 -1.97
CA ILE A 67 -2.69 -3.37 -2.90
C ILE A 67 -1.17 -3.45 -2.96
N LEU A 68 -0.58 -2.83 -3.97
CA LEU A 68 0.87 -2.81 -4.14
C LEU A 68 1.42 -1.42 -3.86
N VAL A 69 2.63 -1.37 -3.31
CA VAL A 69 3.32 -0.10 -3.05
C VAL A 69 4.73 -0.10 -3.61
N LYS A 70 5.16 1.04 -4.16
CA LYS A 70 6.52 1.25 -4.64
C LYS A 70 7.11 2.50 -3.99
N GLU A 71 8.13 2.32 -3.15
CA GLU A 71 8.79 3.45 -2.51
C GLU A 71 9.62 4.25 -3.52
N PRO A 72 9.84 5.56 -3.31
CA PRO A 72 10.50 6.44 -4.29
C PRO A 72 11.91 6.01 -4.70
N HIS A 73 12.59 5.24 -3.84
CA HIS A 73 13.95 4.74 -4.03
C HIS A 73 14.01 3.24 -4.35
N SER A 74 12.85 2.59 -4.56
CA SER A 74 12.75 1.17 -4.90
C SER A 74 12.32 1.01 -6.35
N GLU A 75 12.93 0.07 -7.06
CA GLU A 75 12.44 -0.35 -8.38
C GLU A 75 11.34 -1.42 -8.26
N GLU A 76 11.27 -2.10 -7.12
CA GLU A 76 10.37 -3.22 -6.84
C GLU A 76 9.10 -2.77 -6.10
N CYS A 77 7.96 -3.33 -6.48
CA CYS A 77 6.69 -3.19 -5.78
C CYS A 77 6.58 -4.25 -4.67
N ARG A 78 5.96 -3.89 -3.55
CA ARG A 78 5.68 -4.82 -2.45
C ARG A 78 4.20 -4.92 -2.19
N GLU A 79 3.75 -6.09 -1.74
CA GLU A 79 2.38 -6.29 -1.29
C GLU A 79 2.13 -5.57 0.03
N VAL A 80 0.97 -4.93 0.15
CA VAL A 80 0.42 -4.49 1.43
C VAL A 80 -1.00 -5.05 1.56
N ARG A 81 -1.25 -5.68 2.70
CA ARG A 81 -2.45 -6.50 2.90
C ARG A 81 -3.44 -5.80 3.81
N PRO A 82 -4.75 -5.86 3.51
CA PRO A 82 -5.77 -5.23 4.34
C PRO A 82 -5.81 -5.91 5.71
N MET A 83 -5.89 -5.11 6.76
CA MET A 83 -6.19 -5.60 8.09
C MET A 83 -7.67 -6.01 8.16
N LEU A 84 -7.92 -7.26 8.58
CA LEU A 84 -9.27 -7.73 8.88
C LEU A 84 -9.79 -6.95 10.10
N LYS A 85 -10.92 -6.26 9.94
CA LYS A 85 -11.70 -5.69 11.06
C LYS A 85 -12.28 -6.77 11.94
#